data_AF-A0AAV9WJN3-F1
#
_entry.id   AF-A0AAV9WJN3-F1
#
_cell.length_a   1.000
_cell.length_b   1.000
_cell.length_c   1.000
_cell.angle_alpha   90.00
_cell.angle_beta   90.00
_cell.angle_gamma   90.00
#
_symmetry.space_group_name_H-M   'P 1'
#
loop_
_entity.id
_entity.type
_entity.pdbx_description
1 polymer ?
#
loop_
_entity_poly.entity_id
_entity_poly.type
_entity_poly.pdbx_seq_one_letter_code
_entity_poly.pdbx_strand_id
1 'polypeptide(L)'
;MSSATPAAGSSTASQAAEKVDTELRNVIQSLYEIAVSTYRNDAPNPGDIVVGQFKDLITKFDHLQTAAQGVGDLSIPREVIGYVEHGRNPDIYTREFVELAIKQNQYLNGKQRAFQDFRDVLAEHINTAFPELRGDVDEVLENTGGRRGVPRLPAVISSSTAGETGKSPAGDNGGASAASSVPVNGVMKMSISGSGRDEPTPTA
;
A
#
# COMPACT_ATOMS: atom_id res chain seq x y z
N MET A 1 6.02 39.54 2.17
CA MET A 1 6.72 38.28 1.84
C MET A 1 6.92 37.53 3.15
N SER A 2 5.99 36.63 3.47
CA SER A 2 6.00 35.86 4.72
C SER A 2 6.88 34.63 4.51
N SER A 3 8.06 34.62 5.13
CA SER A 3 9.01 33.52 5.08
C SER A 3 8.49 32.35 5.92
N ALA A 4 8.30 31.20 5.28
CA ALA A 4 8.03 29.94 5.95
C ALA A 4 9.20 29.57 6.87
N THR A 5 8.93 29.53 8.18
CA THR A 5 9.81 28.95 9.19
C THR A 5 9.92 27.43 8.95
N PRO A 6 11.12 26.85 8.87
CA PRO A 6 11.29 25.41 8.66
C PRO A 6 10.96 24.64 9.95
N ALA A 7 10.33 23.47 9.79
CA ALA A 7 9.85 22.60 10.84
C ALA A 7 10.99 22.03 11.71
N ALA A 8 11.09 22.44 12.98
CA ALA A 8 12.05 21.91 13.95
C ALA A 8 11.59 20.59 14.64
N GLY A 9 10.32 20.19 14.46
CA GLY A 9 9.70 19.08 15.20
C GLY A 9 10.08 17.65 14.75
N SER A 10 10.66 17.45 13.57
CA SER A 10 11.01 16.10 13.08
C SER A 10 12.33 15.54 13.65
N SER A 11 13.24 16.42 14.08
CA SER A 11 14.59 16.02 14.49
C SER A 11 14.64 15.33 15.86
N THR A 12 13.84 15.80 16.82
CA THR A 12 13.80 15.26 18.18
C THR A 12 13.09 13.91 18.24
N ALA A 13 11.98 13.76 17.50
CA ALA A 13 11.24 12.50 17.40
C ALA A 13 12.08 11.40 16.72
N SER A 14 12.82 11.75 15.66
CA SER A 14 13.76 10.82 15.00
C SER A 14 14.86 10.35 15.96
N GLN A 15 15.47 11.28 16.71
CA GLN A 15 16.51 10.94 17.68
C GLN A 15 15.98 10.07 18.84
N ALA A 16 14.75 10.30 19.29
CA ALA A 16 14.13 9.44 20.31
C ALA A 16 13.89 8.02 19.77
N ALA A 17 13.42 7.89 18.52
CA ALA A 17 13.24 6.60 17.87
C ALA A 17 14.58 5.86 17.64
N GLU A 18 15.64 6.57 17.26
CA GLU A 18 16.99 6.01 17.12
C GLU A 18 17.55 5.46 18.45
N LYS A 19 17.29 6.17 19.55
CA LYS A 19 17.65 5.69 20.90
C LYS A 19 16.91 4.41 21.25
N VAL A 20 15.60 4.35 20.97
CA VAL A 20 14.79 3.13 21.19
C VAL A 20 15.30 1.97 20.33
N ASP A 21 15.61 2.20 19.04
CA ASP A 21 16.18 1.17 18.16
C ASP A 21 17.51 0.63 18.69
N THR A 22 18.38 1.52 19.19
CA THR A 22 19.66 1.14 19.79
C THR A 22 19.47 0.26 21.02
N GLU A 23 18.60 0.65 21.96
CA GLU A 23 18.33 -0.16 23.16
C GLU A 23 17.65 -1.48 22.84
N LEU A 24 16.75 -1.50 21.84
CA LEU A 24 16.12 -2.74 21.37
C LEU A 24 17.16 -3.74 20.82
N ARG A 25 18.14 -3.26 20.04
CA ARG A 25 19.26 -4.08 19.55
C ARG A 25 20.11 -4.62 20.70
N ASN A 26 20.38 -3.80 21.71
CA ASN A 26 21.14 -4.22 22.90
C ASN A 26 20.42 -5.34 23.67
N VAL A 27 19.09 -5.26 23.79
CA VAL A 27 18.27 -6.29 24.44
C VAL A 27 18.29 -7.59 23.62
N ILE A 28 18.08 -7.53 22.30
CA ILE A 28 18.11 -8.70 21.42
C ILE A 28 19.48 -9.39 21.48
N GLN A 29 20.56 -8.60 21.42
CA GLN A 29 21.92 -9.11 21.53
C GLN A 29 22.15 -9.83 22.88
N SER A 30 21.64 -9.28 23.97
CA SER A 30 21.75 -9.90 25.30
C SER A 30 20.98 -11.22 25.39
N LEU A 31 19.79 -11.29 24.81
CA LEU A 31 19.01 -12.54 24.75
C LEU A 31 19.73 -13.61 23.94
N TYR A 32 20.38 -13.22 22.84
CA TYR A 32 21.19 -14.13 22.03
C TYR A 32 22.41 -14.63 22.81
N GLU A 33 23.14 -13.75 23.50
CA GLU A 33 24.30 -14.12 24.32
C GLU A 33 23.92 -15.08 25.45
N ILE A 34 22.79 -14.86 26.13
CA ILE A 34 22.27 -15.77 27.16
C ILE A 34 21.93 -17.14 26.54
N ALA A 35 21.28 -17.17 25.38
CA ALA A 35 20.94 -18.42 24.70
C ALA A 35 22.20 -19.22 24.32
N VAL A 36 23.24 -18.56 23.81
CA VAL A 36 24.51 -19.21 23.45
C VAL A 36 25.29 -19.65 24.69
N SER A 37 25.34 -18.83 25.74
CA SER A 37 25.99 -19.13 27.03
C SER A 37 25.35 -20.34 27.72
N THR A 38 24.02 -20.43 27.66
CA THR A 38 23.28 -21.58 28.22
C THR A 38 23.57 -22.86 27.43
N TYR A 39 23.71 -22.75 26.11
CA TYR A 39 24.02 -23.89 25.23
C TYR A 39 25.47 -24.36 25.37
N ARG A 40 26.44 -23.44 25.48
CA ARG A 40 27.87 -23.72 25.67
C ARG A 40 28.24 -23.62 27.15
N ASN A 41 27.94 -24.69 27.89
CA ASN A 41 28.11 -24.77 29.34
C ASN A 41 29.53 -25.22 29.77
N ASP A 42 30.55 -24.91 28.98
CA ASP A 42 31.94 -25.37 29.16
C ASP A 42 32.80 -24.42 30.01
N ALA A 43 32.26 -23.27 30.41
CA ALA A 43 32.96 -22.28 31.23
C ALA A 43 33.07 -22.70 32.72
N PRO A 44 34.11 -22.26 33.44
CA PRO A 44 34.16 -22.36 34.90
C PRO A 44 33.07 -21.47 35.52
N ASN A 45 32.23 -22.02 36.41
CA ASN A 45 31.10 -21.35 37.07
C ASN A 45 30.03 -20.78 36.11
N PRO A 46 29.40 -21.62 35.28
CA PRO A 46 28.42 -21.16 34.28
C PRO A 46 27.18 -20.50 34.92
N GLY A 47 26.80 -20.91 36.14
CA GLY A 47 25.68 -20.34 36.87
C GLY A 47 25.86 -18.86 37.19
N ASP A 48 27.04 -18.46 37.66
CA ASP A 48 27.32 -17.06 38.04
C ASP A 48 27.33 -16.14 36.81
N ILE A 49 27.83 -16.65 35.68
CA ILE A 49 27.86 -15.93 34.40
C ILE A 49 26.44 -15.66 33.90
N VAL A 50 25.57 -16.68 33.87
CA VAL A 50 24.18 -16.54 33.42
C VAL A 50 23.40 -15.59 34.36
N VAL A 51 23.63 -15.68 35.67
CA VAL A 51 23.01 -14.75 36.64
C VAL A 51 23.46 -13.31 36.41
N GLY A 52 24.74 -13.10 36.10
CA GLY A 52 25.27 -11.79 35.69
C GLY A 52 24.58 -11.25 34.44
N GLN A 53 24.52 -12.07 33.39
CA GLN A 53 23.86 -11.71 32.12
C GLN A 53 22.36 -11.39 32.30
N PHE A 54 21.66 -12.11 33.19
CA PHE A 54 20.26 -11.84 33.47
C PHE A 54 20.06 -10.50 34.22
N LYS A 55 20.97 -10.16 35.14
CA LYS A 55 20.96 -8.83 35.78
C LYS A 55 21.20 -7.72 34.76
N ASP A 56 22.16 -7.90 33.86
CA ASP A 56 22.43 -6.95 32.78
C ASP A 56 21.22 -6.81 31.83
N LEU A 57 20.53 -7.92 31.54
CA LEU A 57 19.30 -7.91 30.74
C LEU A 57 18.19 -7.09 31.40
N ILE A 58 17.98 -7.24 32.71
CA ILE A 58 17.00 -6.44 33.46
C ILE A 58 17.34 -4.95 33.36
N THR A 59 18.61 -4.58 33.54
CA THR A 59 19.06 -3.20 33.40
C THR A 59 18.82 -2.66 31.98
N LYS A 60 19.07 -3.46 30.94
CA LYS A 60 18.78 -3.07 29.54
C LYS A 60 17.28 -2.90 29.27
N PHE A 61 16.41 -3.70 29.88
CA PHE A 61 14.95 -3.49 29.81
C PHE A 61 14.51 -2.19 30.49
N ASP A 62 15.13 -1.81 31.60
CA ASP A 62 14.87 -0.53 32.28
C ASP A 62 15.27 0.67 31.40
N HIS A 63 16.44 0.57 30.74
CA HIS A 63 16.88 1.56 29.75
C HIS A 63 15.92 1.65 28.55
N LEU A 64 15.46 0.51 28.02
CA LEU A 64 14.48 0.46 26.94
C LEU A 64 13.14 1.10 27.35
N GLN A 65 12.67 0.83 28.56
CA GLN A 65 11.42 1.41 29.07
C GLN A 65 11.52 2.92 29.23
N THR A 66 12.68 3.42 29.67
CA THR A 66 12.95 4.87 29.76
C THR A 66 13.02 5.50 28.37
N ALA A 67 13.68 4.84 27.41
CA ALA A 67 13.76 5.32 26.04
C ALA A 67 12.38 5.34 25.35
N ALA A 68 11.53 4.35 25.61
CA ALA A 68 10.19 4.24 25.03
C ALA A 68 9.27 5.41 25.41
N GLN A 69 9.45 6.01 26.60
CA GLN A 69 8.71 7.21 27.01
C GLN A 69 8.99 8.40 26.09
N GLY A 70 10.17 8.46 25.46
CA GLY A 70 10.53 9.51 24.50
C GLY A 70 9.82 9.41 23.15
N VAL A 71 9.13 8.30 22.87
CA VAL A 71 8.42 8.05 21.59
C VAL A 71 6.90 7.97 21.79
N GLY A 72 6.39 8.34 22.97
CA GLY A 72 4.96 8.26 23.31
C GLY A 72 4.04 9.07 22.40
N ASP A 73 4.56 10.12 21.74
CA ASP A 73 3.81 10.95 20.80
C ASP A 73 3.63 10.29 19.41
N LEU A 74 4.31 9.17 19.14
CA LEU A 74 4.20 8.45 17.88
C LEU A 74 2.93 7.60 17.86
N SER A 75 1.94 8.02 17.07
CA SER A 75 0.73 7.25 16.85
C SER A 75 0.95 6.19 15.77
N ILE A 76 0.71 4.92 16.13
CA ILE A 76 0.79 3.77 15.21
C ILE A 76 -0.62 3.25 14.95
N PRO A 77 -1.07 3.13 13.68
CA PRO A 77 -2.35 2.51 13.36
C PRO A 77 -2.40 1.05 13.85
N ARG A 78 -3.53 0.62 14.42
CA ARG A 78 -3.68 -0.75 14.96
C ARG A 78 -3.52 -1.81 13.87
N GLU A 79 -3.88 -1.48 12.65
CA GLU A 79 -3.72 -2.36 11.49
C GLU A 79 -2.25 -2.71 11.26
N VAL A 80 -1.33 -1.76 11.46
CA VAL A 80 0.12 -1.98 11.31
C VAL A 80 0.63 -2.97 12.35
N ILE A 81 0.10 -2.95 13.58
CA ILE A 81 0.44 -3.92 14.62
C ILE A 81 0.10 -5.35 14.14
N GLY A 82 -1.09 -5.52 13.55
CA GLY A 82 -1.49 -6.79 12.95
C GLY A 82 -0.53 -7.26 11.85
N TYR A 83 0.03 -6.37 11.03
CA TYR A 83 1.02 -6.77 10.03
C TYR A 83 2.28 -7.37 10.68
N VAL A 84 2.78 -6.74 11.76
CA VAL A 84 3.96 -7.22 12.49
C VAL A 84 3.69 -8.55 13.19
N GLU A 85 2.52 -8.72 13.82
CA GLU A 85 2.13 -9.96 14.50
C GLU A 85 2.09 -11.17 13.56
N HIS A 86 1.67 -10.97 12.31
CA HIS A 86 1.60 -12.02 11.29
C HIS A 86 2.92 -12.17 10.48
N GLY A 87 3.97 -11.43 10.84
CA GLY A 87 5.25 -11.46 10.13
C GLY A 87 5.22 -10.85 8.72
N ARG A 88 4.22 -10.01 8.42
CA ARG A 88 4.09 -9.29 7.14
C ARG A 88 4.82 -7.95 7.22
N ASN A 89 5.47 -7.53 6.13
CA ASN A 89 6.15 -6.24 6.09
C ASN A 89 5.14 -5.08 6.29
N PRO A 90 5.28 -4.23 7.32
CA PRO A 90 4.40 -3.08 7.56
C PRO A 90 4.39 -2.05 6.42
N ASP A 91 5.42 -1.99 5.56
CA ASP A 91 5.43 -1.11 4.38
C ASP A 91 4.33 -1.46 3.37
N ILE A 92 3.80 -2.68 3.42
CA ILE A 92 2.70 -3.08 2.56
C ILE A 92 1.42 -2.34 2.97
N TYR A 93 1.20 -2.09 4.27
CA TYR A 93 0.05 -1.30 4.72
C TYR A 93 0.10 0.13 4.16
N THR A 94 1.26 0.79 4.23
CA THR A 94 1.40 2.17 3.73
C THR A 94 1.20 2.22 2.21
N ARG A 95 1.73 1.23 1.48
CA ARG A 95 1.47 1.07 0.05
C ARG A 95 -0.02 0.89 -0.26
N GLU A 96 -0.68 -0.06 0.39
CA GLU A 96 -2.12 -0.34 0.20
C GLU A 96 -2.97 0.89 0.54
N PHE A 97 -2.60 1.64 1.58
CA PHE A 97 -3.28 2.88 1.98
C PHE A 97 -3.19 3.95 0.90
N VAL A 98 -2.00 4.16 0.32
CA VAL A 98 -1.80 5.14 -0.76
C VAL A 98 -2.55 4.70 -2.02
N GLU A 99 -2.48 3.42 -2.39
CA GLU A 99 -3.22 2.87 -3.53
C GLU A 99 -4.74 3.06 -3.35
N LEU A 100 -5.26 2.81 -2.15
CA LEU A 100 -6.67 3.02 -1.82
C LEU A 100 -7.04 4.51 -1.88
N ALA A 101 -6.22 5.41 -1.35
CA ALA A 101 -6.46 6.84 -1.39
C ALA A 101 -6.53 7.37 -2.84
N ILE A 102 -5.63 6.91 -3.72
CA ILE A 102 -5.65 7.26 -5.14
C ILE A 102 -6.94 6.74 -5.80
N LYS A 103 -7.28 5.47 -5.57
CA LYS A 103 -8.50 4.86 -6.14
C LYS A 103 -9.76 5.59 -5.66
N GLN A 104 -9.84 5.93 -4.37
CA GLN A 104 -10.97 6.65 -3.80
C GLN A 104 -11.06 8.08 -4.35
N ASN A 105 -9.95 8.79 -4.48
CA ASN A 105 -9.94 10.14 -5.05
C ASN A 105 -10.43 10.13 -6.51
N GLN A 106 -9.93 9.19 -7.33
CA GLN A 106 -10.40 9.03 -8.71
C GLN A 106 -11.89 8.66 -8.77
N TYR A 107 -12.34 7.74 -7.92
CA TYR A 107 -13.74 7.34 -7.83
C TYR A 107 -14.64 8.52 -7.45
N LEU A 108 -14.27 9.31 -6.44
CA LEU A 108 -15.04 10.47 -6.00
C LEU A 108 -15.08 11.56 -7.07
N ASN A 109 -13.96 11.84 -7.74
CA ASN A 109 -13.92 12.78 -8.86
C ASN A 109 -14.80 12.32 -10.02
N GLY A 110 -14.79 11.03 -10.35
CA GLY A 110 -15.67 10.45 -11.36
C GLY A 110 -17.15 10.58 -10.98
N LYS A 111 -17.48 10.29 -9.72
CA LYS A 111 -18.84 10.44 -9.19
C LYS A 111 -19.30 11.90 -9.22
N GLN A 112 -18.44 12.84 -8.85
CA GLN A 112 -18.72 14.27 -8.91
C GLN A 112 -19.01 14.72 -10.34
N ARG A 113 -18.18 14.30 -11.32
CA ARG A 113 -18.41 14.60 -12.74
C ARG A 113 -19.73 14.01 -13.25
N ALA A 114 -20.03 12.76 -12.90
CA ALA A 114 -21.29 12.13 -13.30
C ALA A 114 -22.52 12.88 -12.74
N PHE A 115 -22.45 13.40 -11.51
CA PHE A 115 -23.53 14.22 -10.95
C PHE A 115 -23.63 15.61 -11.60
N GLN A 116 -22.50 16.20 -12.01
CA GLN A 116 -22.50 17.45 -12.77
C GLN A 116 -23.16 17.24 -14.14
N ASP A 117 -22.78 16.19 -14.86
CA ASP A 117 -23.37 15.83 -16.15
C ASP A 117 -24.87 15.54 -16.01
N PHE A 118 -25.27 14.80 -14.97
CA PHE A 118 -26.68 14.52 -14.68
C PHE A 118 -27.47 15.80 -14.40
N ARG A 119 -26.93 16.70 -13.57
CA ARG A 119 -27.55 18.00 -13.27
C ARG A 119 -27.78 18.80 -14.56
N ASP A 120 -26.76 18.89 -15.41
CA ASP A 120 -26.81 19.71 -16.63
C ASP A 120 -27.83 19.14 -17.64
N VAL A 121 -27.87 17.81 -17.81
CA VAL A 121 -28.87 17.14 -18.67
C VAL A 121 -30.29 17.29 -18.11
N LEU A 122 -30.46 17.13 -16.79
CA LEU A 122 -31.77 17.29 -16.15
C LEU A 122 -32.30 18.72 -16.33
N ALA A 123 -31.44 19.73 -16.13
CA ALA A 123 -31.82 21.12 -16.32
C ALA A 123 -32.23 21.43 -17.77
N GLU A 124 -31.52 20.88 -18.76
CA GLU A 124 -31.88 21.01 -20.18
C GLU A 124 -33.28 20.44 -20.48
N HIS A 125 -33.56 19.24 -19.97
CA HIS A 125 -34.86 18.61 -20.15
C HIS A 125 -35.99 19.37 -19.45
N ILE A 126 -35.77 19.88 -18.23
CA ILE A 126 -36.76 20.70 -17.53
C ILE A 126 -37.02 22.00 -18.30
N ASN A 127 -35.99 22.68 -18.78
CA ASN A 127 -36.12 23.92 -19.57
C ASN A 127 -36.85 23.73 -20.91
N THR A 128 -36.80 22.50 -21.46
CA THR A 128 -37.50 22.13 -22.69
C THR A 128 -38.96 21.77 -22.42
N ALA A 129 -39.24 21.01 -21.35
CA ALA A 129 -40.59 20.57 -21.00
C ALA A 129 -41.44 21.65 -20.33
N PHE A 130 -40.82 22.53 -19.53
CA PHE A 130 -41.46 23.57 -18.71
C PHE A 130 -40.74 24.92 -18.87
N PRO A 131 -41.02 25.68 -19.95
CA PRO A 131 -40.34 26.94 -20.21
C PRO A 131 -40.54 28.02 -19.13
N GLU A 132 -41.63 27.95 -18.38
CA GLU A 132 -41.93 28.87 -17.28
C GLU A 132 -40.97 28.74 -16.08
N LEU A 133 -40.33 27.58 -15.91
CA LEU A 133 -39.42 27.29 -14.79
C LEU A 133 -37.95 27.65 -15.07
N ARG A 134 -37.63 28.20 -16.25
CA ARG A 134 -36.25 28.46 -16.68
C ARG A 134 -35.46 29.34 -15.71
N GLY A 135 -36.10 30.38 -15.16
CA GLY A 135 -35.45 31.28 -14.20
C GLY A 135 -35.02 30.57 -12.92
N ASP A 136 -35.91 29.72 -12.37
CA ASP A 136 -35.67 28.97 -11.14
C ASP A 136 -34.60 27.88 -11.36
N VAL A 137 -34.64 27.19 -12.50
CA VAL A 137 -33.64 26.17 -12.87
C VAL A 137 -32.26 26.80 -13.05
N ASP A 138 -32.18 27.98 -13.69
CA ASP A 138 -30.92 28.70 -13.85
C ASP A 138 -30.34 29.14 -12.49
N GLU A 139 -31.17 29.60 -11.55
CA GLU A 139 -30.74 29.93 -10.19
C GLU A 139 -30.18 28.69 -9.45
N VAL A 140 -30.85 27.55 -9.55
CA VAL A 140 -30.39 26.28 -8.94
C VAL A 140 -29.08 25.81 -9.57
N LEU A 141 -28.91 25.96 -10.88
CA LEU A 141 -27.66 25.63 -11.56
C LEU A 141 -26.50 26.47 -11.05
N GLU A 142 -26.67 27.78 -10.91
CA GLU A 142 -25.62 28.67 -10.38
C GLU A 142 -25.26 28.32 -8.94
N ASN A 143 -26.27 28.08 -8.10
CA ASN A 143 -26.08 27.70 -6.69
C ASN A 143 -25.38 26.33 -6.54
N THR A 144 -25.53 25.44 -7.53
CA THR A 144 -24.89 24.11 -7.53
C THR A 144 -23.55 24.10 -8.28
N GLY A 145 -23.03 25.26 -8.69
CA GLY A 145 -21.76 25.40 -9.40
C GLY A 145 -21.80 24.96 -10.87
N GLY A 146 -22.96 24.99 -11.49
CA GLY A 146 -23.16 24.81 -12.93
C GLY A 146 -22.90 26.11 -13.69
N ARG A 147 -22.45 25.99 -14.95
CA ARG A 147 -22.24 27.14 -15.82
C ARG A 147 -23.43 27.28 -16.79
N ARG A 148 -23.94 28.51 -16.93
CA ARG A 148 -25.02 28.82 -17.89
C ARG A 148 -24.59 28.47 -19.32
N GLY A 149 -25.44 27.74 -20.04
CA GLY A 149 -25.35 27.59 -21.50
C GLY A 149 -24.10 26.90 -22.05
N VAL A 150 -23.44 26.01 -21.29
CA VAL A 150 -22.26 25.30 -21.81
C VAL A 150 -22.71 24.14 -22.71
N PRO A 151 -22.37 24.15 -24.02
CA PRO A 151 -22.56 22.99 -24.87
C PRO A 151 -21.70 21.83 -24.34
N ARG A 152 -22.28 20.63 -24.30
CA ARG A 152 -21.63 19.39 -23.85
C ARG A 152 -20.16 19.32 -24.28
N LEU A 153 -19.27 19.10 -23.31
CA LEU A 153 -17.99 18.46 -23.63
C LEU A 153 -18.30 17.00 -24.01
N PRO A 154 -17.65 16.46 -25.05
CA PRO A 154 -17.92 15.11 -25.51
C PRO A 154 -17.68 14.13 -24.37
N ALA A 155 -18.64 13.22 -24.17
CA ALA A 155 -18.51 12.12 -23.23
C ALA A 155 -17.18 11.41 -23.50
N VAL A 156 -16.29 11.36 -22.50
CA VAL A 156 -15.07 10.56 -22.58
C VAL A 156 -15.50 9.10 -22.54
N ILE A 157 -15.81 8.56 -23.71
CA ILE A 157 -15.82 7.14 -23.97
C ILE A 157 -14.34 6.76 -24.00
N SER A 158 -13.87 6.05 -22.98
CA SER A 158 -12.54 5.44 -22.98
C SER A 158 -12.45 4.45 -24.15
N SER A 159 -12.04 4.92 -25.32
CA SER A 159 -11.79 4.10 -26.51
C SER A 159 -10.52 3.29 -26.32
N SER A 160 -10.66 2.16 -25.64
CA SER A 160 -9.67 1.09 -25.64
C SER A 160 -10.15 -0.04 -26.56
N THR A 161 -10.12 0.18 -27.88
CA THR A 161 -9.97 -0.88 -28.91
C THR A 161 -10.10 -0.30 -30.33
N ALA A 162 -8.96 -0.18 -31.02
CA ALA A 162 -8.90 -0.26 -32.49
C ALA A 162 -7.47 -0.61 -32.89
N GLY A 163 -7.25 -1.88 -33.21
CA GLY A 163 -6.08 -2.29 -33.98
C GLY A 163 -6.28 -1.94 -35.45
N GLU A 164 -5.19 -1.58 -36.14
CA GLU A 164 -5.16 -1.57 -37.59
C GLU A 164 -3.78 -2.04 -38.08
N THR A 165 -3.83 -3.01 -38.99
CA THR A 165 -2.71 -3.68 -39.63
C THR A 165 -2.32 -2.98 -40.95
N GLY A 166 -1.04 -2.61 -41.08
CA GLY A 166 -0.22 -2.82 -42.29
C GLY A 166 -0.20 -1.73 -43.39
N LYS A 167 0.99 -1.14 -43.63
CA LYS A 167 1.86 -1.39 -44.82
C LYS A 167 2.92 -0.28 -44.99
N SER A 168 4.19 -0.70 -45.10
CA SER A 168 5.42 0.12 -45.27
C SER A 168 5.57 0.78 -46.66
N PRO A 169 6.60 1.63 -46.92
CA PRO A 169 7.97 1.13 -47.16
C PRO A 169 9.16 1.97 -46.61
N ALA A 170 10.24 1.23 -46.29
CA ALA A 170 11.68 1.42 -46.56
C ALA A 170 12.47 2.72 -46.20
N GLY A 171 13.63 2.52 -45.55
CA GLY A 171 14.77 3.45 -45.42
C GLY A 171 15.40 3.43 -44.01
N ASP A 172 16.09 2.36 -43.61
CA ASP A 172 17.57 2.24 -43.55
C ASP A 172 18.31 3.26 -42.65
N ASN A 173 18.62 2.89 -41.39
CA ASN A 173 20.00 2.67 -40.89
C ASN A 173 20.09 2.63 -39.34
N GLY A 174 20.82 1.61 -38.85
CA GLY A 174 21.86 1.80 -37.83
C GLY A 174 21.51 1.59 -36.35
N GLY A 175 21.97 0.46 -35.79
CA GLY A 175 22.45 0.40 -34.40
C GLY A 175 21.71 -0.53 -33.43
N ALA A 176 21.88 -1.84 -33.58
CA ALA A 176 21.51 -2.83 -32.57
C ALA A 176 22.61 -2.98 -31.50
N SER A 177 22.23 -2.99 -30.22
CA SER A 177 22.98 -3.69 -29.17
C SER A 177 22.12 -4.83 -28.65
N ALA A 178 22.77 -5.99 -28.51
CA ALA A 178 22.20 -7.32 -28.49
C ALA A 178 21.48 -7.70 -27.19
N ALA A 179 20.35 -8.38 -27.33
CA ALA A 179 19.90 -9.41 -26.39
C ALA A 179 19.50 -10.65 -27.20
N SER A 180 20.34 -11.68 -27.14
CA SER A 180 20.16 -13.02 -27.74
C SER A 180 19.14 -13.80 -26.88
N SER A 181 17.95 -14.21 -27.36
CA SER A 181 17.61 -15.44 -28.12
C SER A 181 18.22 -16.72 -27.50
N VAL A 182 17.51 -17.81 -27.19
CA VAL A 182 16.50 -18.56 -27.98
C VAL A 182 15.59 -19.43 -27.06
N PRO A 183 14.29 -19.61 -27.42
CA PRO A 183 13.33 -20.57 -26.84
C PRO A 183 13.13 -21.82 -27.74
N VAL A 184 12.59 -22.95 -27.23
CA VAL A 184 11.82 -23.94 -28.05
C VAL A 184 10.71 -24.63 -27.24
N ASN A 185 9.51 -24.07 -27.38
CA ASN A 185 8.17 -24.64 -27.66
C ASN A 185 7.91 -26.17 -27.58
N GLY A 186 6.69 -26.57 -27.13
CA GLY A 186 6.09 -27.82 -27.62
C GLY A 186 4.93 -28.52 -26.89
N VAL A 187 3.76 -27.88 -26.76
CA VAL A 187 2.39 -28.47 -26.89
C VAL A 187 1.85 -29.50 -25.86
N MET A 188 0.95 -28.97 -25.01
CA MET A 188 -0.37 -29.44 -24.55
C MET A 188 -0.90 -30.85 -24.93
N LYS A 189 -1.34 -31.63 -23.93
CA LYS A 189 -2.65 -32.30 -23.95
C LYS A 189 -3.17 -32.66 -22.55
N MET A 190 -4.36 -32.15 -22.21
CA MET A 190 -5.17 -32.55 -21.05
C MET A 190 -5.84 -33.90 -21.29
N SER A 191 -6.03 -34.71 -20.24
CA SER A 191 -7.11 -35.70 -20.14
C SER A 191 -7.37 -36.04 -18.67
N ILE A 192 -8.50 -35.57 -18.15
CA ILE A 192 -9.16 -36.03 -16.91
C ILE A 192 -10.12 -37.16 -17.31
N SER A 193 -10.03 -38.33 -16.66
CA SER A 193 -11.18 -39.22 -16.40
C SER A 193 -10.79 -40.31 -15.41
N GLY A 194 -11.61 -40.51 -14.38
CA GLY A 194 -11.42 -41.52 -13.35
C GLY A 194 -12.10 -42.86 -13.67
N SER A 195 -11.70 -43.91 -12.96
CA SER A 195 -12.50 -45.08 -12.56
C SER A 195 -11.64 -46.15 -11.86
N GLY A 196 -12.20 -46.79 -10.83
CA GLY A 196 -11.63 -47.94 -10.09
C GLY A 196 -11.13 -47.55 -8.69
N ARG A 197 -11.94 -47.56 -7.62
CA ARG A 197 -12.36 -48.75 -6.84
C ARG A 197 -11.24 -49.79 -6.72
N ASP A 198 -10.63 -49.86 -5.53
CA ASP A 198 -10.68 -51.05 -4.68
C ASP A 198 -10.18 -50.69 -3.26
N GLU A 199 -11.10 -50.81 -2.28
CA GLU A 199 -10.76 -50.93 -0.86
C GLU A 199 -10.12 -52.29 -0.60
N PRO A 200 -9.25 -52.38 0.43
CA PRO A 200 -9.19 -53.57 1.25
C PRO A 200 -9.65 -53.28 2.70
N THR A 201 -10.75 -53.95 3.08
CA THR A 201 -11.32 -54.08 4.43
C THR A 201 -10.34 -54.87 5.35
N PRO A 202 -10.43 -54.75 6.69
CA PRO A 202 -9.35 -55.04 7.63
C PRO A 202 -9.30 -56.51 8.07
N THR A 203 -8.13 -56.96 8.53
CA THR A 203 -7.96 -58.25 9.21
C THR A 203 -7.40 -58.06 10.62
N ALA A 204 -8.22 -58.50 11.60
CA ALA A 204 -7.96 -58.94 12.97
C ALA A 204 -7.04 -58.09 13.87
#